data_AF-A0A7J2TZB9-F1
#
_entry.id   AF-A0A7J2TZB9-F1
#
_cell.length_a   1.000
_cell.length_b   1.000
_cell.length_c   1.000
_cell.angle_alpha   90.00
_cell.angle_beta   90.00
_cell.angle_gamma   90.00
#
_symmetry.space_group_name_H-M   'P 1'
#
loop_
_entity.id
_entity.type
_entity.pdbx_description
1 polymer ?
#
loop_
_entity_poly.entity_id
_entity_poly.type
_entity_poly.pdbx_seq_one_letter_code
_entity_poly.pdbx_strand_id
1 'polypeptide(L)'
;MVEEKAEFLVTFYKKLSFIKINPPRFVSLALQRSLEFLEWEISPIEVFSSSIIFSLLLLLVFTFIYLGVADGALFFAGLYLSLFSLVFLLSYPIIAHKKMVRDGTSEMLLAVIFLSLSYRIEGNAENAMLFAAGNLRGVLGRDFSKLITWLRSRKFISYK
;
A
#
# COMPACT_ATOMS: atom_id res chain seq x y z
N MET A 1 -11.37 -1.55 4.84
CA MET A 1 -10.38 -2.47 5.43
C MET A 1 -8.96 -2.31 4.87
N VAL A 2 -8.75 -2.00 3.58
CA VAL A 2 -7.40 -1.68 3.04
C VAL A 2 -6.97 -0.25 3.39
N GLU A 3 -7.89 0.72 3.25
CA GLU A 3 -7.64 2.15 3.59
C GLU A 3 -7.34 2.36 5.09
N GLU A 4 -8.14 1.76 5.98
CA GLU A 4 -7.96 1.85 7.44
C GLU A 4 -6.60 1.31 7.93
N LYS A 5 -6.10 0.22 7.32
CA LYS A 5 -4.77 -0.33 7.63
C LYS A 5 -3.63 0.56 7.09
N ALA A 6 -3.86 1.25 5.97
CA ALA A 6 -2.91 2.19 5.41
C ALA A 6 -2.79 3.46 6.29
N GLU A 7 -3.90 3.99 6.80
CA GLU A 7 -3.90 5.15 7.70
C GLU A 7 -3.12 4.90 9.00
N PHE A 8 -3.31 3.72 9.60
CA PHE A 8 -2.54 3.32 10.79
C PHE A 8 -1.04 3.30 10.52
N LEU A 9 -0.62 2.74 9.38
CA LEU A 9 0.80 2.63 9.03
C LEU A 9 1.41 3.99 8.67
N VAL A 10 0.68 4.84 7.95
CA VAL A 10 1.08 6.22 7.67
C VAL A 10 1.29 6.98 8.98
N THR A 11 0.35 6.87 9.92
CA THR A 11 0.45 7.50 11.24
C THR A 11 1.63 6.95 12.04
N PHE A 12 1.86 5.64 11.99
CA PHE A 12 2.99 4.98 12.62
C PHE A 12 4.33 5.52 12.08
N TYR A 13 4.50 5.56 10.75
CA TYR A 13 5.71 6.07 10.12
C TYR A 13 5.96 7.55 10.45
N LYS A 14 4.93 8.41 10.37
CA LYS A 14 5.04 9.82 10.77
C LYS A 14 5.48 9.95 12.22
N LYS A 15 4.82 9.25 13.13
CA LYS A 15 5.08 9.36 14.57
C LYS A 15 6.48 8.86 14.96
N LEU A 16 7.00 7.82 14.31
CA LEU A 16 8.30 7.25 14.65
C LEU A 16 9.50 7.94 13.96
N SER A 17 9.24 8.87 13.04
CA SER A 17 10.28 9.54 12.22
C SER A 17 10.96 10.75 12.88
N PHE A 18 11.17 10.73 14.21
CA PHE A 18 11.75 11.88 14.93
C PHE A 18 13.16 12.26 14.46
N ILE A 19 13.96 11.28 14.04
CA ILE A 19 15.32 11.49 13.53
C ILE A 19 15.31 11.21 12.03
N LYS A 20 15.67 12.21 11.22
CA LYS A 20 15.70 12.07 9.76
C LYS A 20 17.02 11.42 9.31
N ILE A 21 16.94 10.16 8.91
CA ILE A 21 18.05 9.39 8.35
C ILE A 21 17.86 9.33 6.84
N ASN A 22 18.85 9.81 6.08
CA ASN A 22 18.77 9.81 4.63
C ASN A 22 18.95 8.39 4.07
N PRO A 23 17.96 7.85 3.34
CA PRO A 23 18.10 6.56 2.68
C PRO A 23 19.11 6.63 1.51
N PRO A 24 19.74 5.50 1.15
CA PRO A 24 20.51 5.39 -0.10
C PRO A 24 19.63 5.69 -1.32
N ARG A 25 20.21 6.32 -2.37
CA ARG A 25 19.47 6.76 -3.57
C ARG A 25 18.62 5.67 -4.22
N PHE A 26 19.10 4.43 -4.27
CA PHE A 26 18.35 3.31 -4.85
C PHE A 26 17.07 3.00 -4.07
N VAL A 27 17.17 2.98 -2.73
CA VAL A 27 16.05 2.70 -1.83
C VAL A 27 15.07 3.87 -1.82
N SER A 28 15.57 5.11 -1.86
CA SER A 28 14.73 6.30 -1.88
C SER A 28 13.86 6.36 -3.13
N LEU A 29 14.42 6.05 -4.30
CA LEU A 29 13.68 6.03 -5.57
C LEU A 29 12.62 4.92 -5.60
N ALA A 30 12.95 3.73 -5.11
CA ALA A 30 12.00 2.62 -5.05
C ALA A 30 10.84 2.88 -4.09
N LEU A 31 11.14 3.47 -2.93
CA LEU A 31 10.12 3.91 -1.96
C LEU A 31 9.28 5.03 -2.53
N GLN A 32 9.88 6.08 -3.09
CA GLN A 32 9.15 7.23 -3.64
C GLN A 32 8.12 6.79 -4.68
N ARG A 33 8.52 5.97 -5.67
CA ARG A 33 7.58 5.44 -6.67
C ARG A 33 6.42 4.66 -6.05
N SER A 34 6.71 3.87 -5.02
CA SER A 34 5.69 3.06 -4.36
C SER A 34 4.74 3.93 -3.52
N LEU A 35 5.25 4.97 -2.86
CA LEU A 35 4.47 5.89 -2.04
C LEU A 35 3.59 6.81 -2.88
N GLU A 36 4.12 7.32 -4.00
CA GLU A 36 3.36 8.10 -4.98
C GLU A 36 2.21 7.27 -5.57
N PHE A 37 2.47 6.02 -5.96
CA PHE A 37 1.43 5.12 -6.46
C PHE A 37 0.34 4.82 -5.41
N LEU A 38 0.75 4.64 -4.16
CA LEU A 38 -0.17 4.34 -3.06
C LEU A 38 -0.90 5.58 -2.53
N GLU A 39 -0.57 6.77 -3.03
CA GLU A 39 -1.07 8.07 -2.54
C GLU A 39 -0.86 8.26 -1.02
N TRP A 40 0.21 7.67 -0.48
CA TRP A 40 0.53 7.83 0.94
C TRP A 40 1.25 9.16 1.17
N GLU A 41 0.69 10.01 2.01
CA GLU A 41 1.26 11.31 2.40
C GLU A 41 2.47 11.18 3.34
N ILE A 42 3.48 10.39 2.97
CA ILE A 42 4.72 10.18 3.74
C ILE A 42 5.95 10.26 2.84
N SER A 43 7.06 10.71 3.41
CA SER A 43 8.33 10.77 2.66
C SER A 43 9.12 9.46 2.74
N PRO A 44 9.95 9.13 1.74
CA PRO A 44 10.87 7.98 1.82
C PRO A 44 11.80 8.05 3.04
N ILE A 45 12.14 9.27 3.47
CA ILE A 45 12.96 9.53 4.66
C ILE A 45 12.24 9.08 5.92
N GLU A 46 10.94 9.39 6.05
CA GLU A 46 10.12 8.96 7.19
C GLU A 46 10.09 7.45 7.31
N VAL A 47 9.76 6.74 6.23
CA VAL A 47 9.70 5.27 6.22
C VAL A 47 11.03 4.64 6.60
N PHE A 48 12.13 5.15 6.04
CA PHE A 48 13.46 4.62 6.31
C PHE A 48 13.85 4.86 7.77
N SER A 49 13.66 6.08 8.25
CA SER A 49 14.00 6.50 9.61
C SER A 49 13.19 5.73 10.65
N SER A 50 11.88 5.65 10.48
CA SER A 50 11.00 4.91 11.38
C SER A 50 11.34 3.42 11.43
N SER A 51 11.72 2.83 10.29
CA SER A 51 12.11 1.41 10.23
C SER A 51 13.36 1.17 11.08
N ILE A 52 14.39 2.02 10.93
CA ILE A 52 15.62 1.92 11.73
C ILE A 52 15.33 2.15 13.22
N ILE A 53 14.59 3.21 13.56
CA ILE A 53 14.30 3.57 14.96
C ILE A 53 13.50 2.45 15.63
N PHE A 54 12.48 1.91 14.95
CA PHE A 54 11.68 0.82 15.49
C PHE A 54 12.51 -0.44 15.72
N SER A 55 13.35 -0.82 14.76
CA SER A 55 14.22 -2.00 14.90
C SER A 55 15.26 -1.80 16.01
N LEU A 56 15.80 -0.59 16.16
CA LEU A 56 16.73 -0.27 17.24
C LEU A 56 16.05 -0.29 18.61
N LEU A 57 14.83 0.22 18.72
CA LEU A 57 14.03 0.15 19.95
C LEU A 57 13.74 -1.31 20.34
N LEU A 58 13.37 -2.16 19.37
CA LEU A 58 13.21 -3.59 19.61
C LEU A 58 14.51 -4.20 20.15
N LEU A 59 15.63 -3.97 19.49
CA LEU A 59 16.93 -4.50 19.93
C LEU A 59 17.27 -4.05 21.36
N LEU A 60 17.02 -2.78 21.68
CA LEU A 60 17.26 -2.21 23.00
C LEU A 60 16.39 -2.89 24.07
N VAL A 61 15.10 -3.10 23.81
CA VAL A 61 14.20 -3.82 24.73
C VAL A 61 14.71 -5.23 25.01
N PHE A 62 15.08 -6.00 23.99
CA PHE A 62 15.61 -7.35 24.17
C PHE A 62 16.97 -7.37 24.87
N THR A 63 17.80 -6.33 24.68
CA THR A 63 19.07 -6.18 25.40
C THR A 63 18.84 -5.93 26.89
N PHE A 64 17.85 -5.12 27.26
CA PHE A 64 17.48 -4.90 28.67
C PHE A 64 16.91 -6.17 29.31
N ILE A 65 16.08 -6.93 28.59
CA ILE A 65 15.56 -8.23 29.06
C ILE A 65 16.72 -9.20 29.29
N TYR A 66 17.68 -9.25 28.37
CA TYR A 66 18.89 -10.07 28.51
C TYR A 66 19.70 -9.70 29.76
N LEU A 67 19.90 -8.41 30.04
CA LEU A 67 20.61 -7.96 31.24
C LEU A 67 19.91 -8.35 32.54
N GLY A 68 18.57 -8.45 32.56
CA GLY A 68 17.80 -8.82 33.75
C GLY A 68 17.67 -10.32 33.98
N VAL A 69 17.53 -11.12 32.91
CA VAL A 69 17.24 -12.57 32.99
C VAL A 69 18.46 -13.44 32.69
N ALA A 70 19.49 -12.87 32.05
CA ALA A 70 20.71 -13.54 31.57
C ALA A 70 20.47 -14.71 30.59
N ASP A 71 19.29 -14.78 29.97
CA ASP A 71 18.98 -15.81 28.96
C ASP A 71 19.43 -15.37 27.56
N GLY A 72 20.49 -16.00 27.07
CA GLY A 72 21.04 -15.74 25.73
C GLY A 72 20.08 -16.08 24.58
N ALA A 73 19.15 -17.03 24.76
CA ALA A 73 18.21 -17.40 23.71
C ALA A 73 17.24 -16.23 23.39
N LEU A 74 16.79 -15.52 24.42
CA LEU A 74 15.94 -14.33 24.26
C LEU A 74 16.67 -13.19 23.55
N PHE A 75 17.97 -13.03 23.79
CA PHE A 75 18.78 -12.04 23.09
C PHE A 75 18.86 -12.34 21.59
N PHE A 76 19.16 -13.60 21.21
CA PHE A 76 19.20 -14.00 19.81
C PHE A 76 17.85 -13.88 19.11
N ALA A 77 16.76 -14.24 19.80
CA ALA A 77 15.40 -14.04 19.30
C ALA A 77 15.10 -12.55 19.06
N GLY A 78 15.53 -11.68 19.98
CA GLY A 78 15.40 -10.23 19.84
C GLY A 78 16.19 -9.65 18.67
N LEU A 79 17.41 -10.13 18.46
CA LEU A 79 18.26 -9.75 17.34
C LEU A 79 17.62 -10.14 16.01
N TYR A 80 17.14 -11.38 15.90
CA TYR A 80 16.42 -11.86 14.73
C TYR A 80 15.16 -11.03 14.46
N LEU A 81 14.36 -10.76 15.49
CA LEU A 81 13.13 -9.98 15.37
C LEU A 81 13.41 -8.52 14.97
N SER A 82 14.47 -7.91 15.50
CA SER A 82 14.91 -6.57 15.13
C SER A 82 15.29 -6.51 13.65
N LEU A 83 16.14 -7.41 13.16
CA LEU A 83 16.51 -7.49 11.74
C LEU A 83 15.30 -7.74 10.85
N PHE A 84 14.43 -8.68 11.24
CA PHE A 84 13.21 -8.96 10.50
C PHE A 84 12.30 -7.75 10.42
N SER A 85 12.09 -7.03 11.52
CA SER A 85 11.26 -5.82 11.56
C SER A 85 11.79 -4.73 10.61
N LEU A 86 13.11 -4.57 10.51
CA LEU A 86 13.75 -3.58 9.65
C LEU A 86 13.43 -3.87 8.19
N VAL A 87 13.66 -5.11 7.78
CA VAL A 87 13.43 -5.55 6.40
C VAL A 87 11.94 -5.50 6.07
N PHE A 88 11.09 -5.92 7.00
CA PHE A 88 9.65 -5.94 6.83
C PHE A 88 9.08 -4.53 6.64
N LEU A 89 9.36 -3.60 7.55
CA LEU A 89 8.84 -2.23 7.49
C LEU A 89 9.33 -1.50 6.23
N LEU A 90 10.61 -1.64 5.89
CA LEU A 90 11.19 -1.00 4.72
C LEU A 90 10.63 -1.56 3.40
N SER A 91 10.36 -2.87 3.36
CA SER A 91 9.83 -3.53 2.15
C SER A 91 8.31 -3.41 2.02
N TYR A 92 7.61 -3.07 3.10
CA TYR A 92 6.14 -3.08 3.13
C TYR A 92 5.50 -2.19 2.04
N PRO A 93 5.88 -0.92 1.84
CA PRO A 93 5.28 -0.08 0.79
C PRO A 93 5.50 -0.67 -0.60
N ILE A 94 6.67 -1.27 -0.84
CA ILE A 94 7.02 -1.89 -2.12
C ILE A 94 6.15 -3.12 -2.39
N ILE A 95 5.95 -3.95 -1.36
CA ILE A 95 5.10 -5.14 -1.46
C ILE A 95 3.64 -4.74 -1.66
N ALA A 96 3.16 -3.73 -0.94
CA ALA A 96 1.81 -3.19 -1.07
C ALA A 96 1.54 -2.67 -2.49
N HIS A 97 2.47 -1.87 -3.03
CA HIS A 97 2.42 -1.39 -4.41
C HIS A 97 2.36 -2.56 -5.42
N LYS A 98 3.28 -3.53 -5.33
CA LYS A 98 3.28 -4.71 -6.22
C LYS A 98 1.99 -5.50 -6.16
N LYS A 99 1.43 -5.69 -4.96
CA LYS A 99 0.15 -6.37 -4.77
C LYS A 99 -0.97 -5.62 -5.48
N MET A 100 -1.03 -4.30 -5.30
CA MET A 100 -2.09 -3.47 -5.88
C MET A 100 -2.02 -3.44 -7.42
N VAL A 101 -0.81 -3.36 -8.00
CA VAL A 101 -0.59 -3.48 -9.46
C VAL A 101 -1.04 -4.84 -9.98
N ARG A 102 -0.65 -5.93 -9.29
CA ARG A 102 -1.00 -7.29 -9.69
C ARG A 102 -2.52 -7.49 -9.66
N ASP A 103 -3.15 -7.10 -8.55
CA ASP A 103 -4.58 -7.25 -8.36
C ASP A 103 -5.33 -6.37 -9.38
N GLY A 104 -4.89 -5.13 -9.63
CA GLY A 104 -5.46 -4.24 -10.65
C GLY A 104 -5.29 -4.76 -12.08
N THR A 105 -4.17 -5.38 -12.43
CA THR A 105 -3.95 -5.98 -13.76
C THR A 105 -4.92 -7.14 -14.02
N SER A 106 -5.13 -7.98 -13.01
CA SER A 106 -6.10 -9.09 -13.08
C SER A 106 -7.53 -8.56 -13.26
N GLU A 107 -7.88 -7.48 -12.57
CA GLU A 107 -9.19 -6.85 -12.73
C GLU A 107 -9.36 -6.16 -14.08
N MET A 108 -8.30 -5.55 -14.61
CA MET A 108 -8.34 -4.90 -15.92
C MET A 108 -8.64 -5.90 -17.03
N LEU A 109 -8.02 -7.09 -16.97
CA LEU A 109 -8.32 -8.18 -17.90
C LEU A 109 -9.81 -8.59 -17.81
N LEU A 110 -10.31 -8.77 -16.59
CA LEU A 110 -11.70 -9.15 -16.37
C LEU A 110 -12.68 -8.06 -16.83
N ALA A 111 -12.33 -6.80 -16.63
CA ALA A 111 -13.08 -5.64 -17.11
C ALA A 111 -13.24 -5.65 -18.63
N VAL A 112 -12.15 -5.90 -19.38
CA VAL A 112 -12.19 -5.97 -20.85
C VAL A 112 -13.09 -7.11 -21.32
N ILE A 113 -13.04 -8.27 -20.66
CA ILE A 113 -13.90 -9.41 -20.98
C ILE A 113 -15.38 -9.05 -20.74
N PHE A 114 -15.71 -8.48 -19.59
CA PHE A 114 -17.10 -8.12 -19.28
C PHE A 114 -17.65 -6.99 -20.16
N LEU A 115 -16.84 -5.97 -20.43
CA LEU A 115 -17.22 -4.88 -21.33
C LEU A 115 -17.47 -5.40 -22.74
N SER A 116 -16.53 -6.18 -23.31
CA SER A 116 -16.68 -6.72 -24.67
C SER A 116 -17.86 -7.69 -24.80
N LEU A 117 -18.07 -8.56 -23.80
CA LEU A 117 -19.18 -9.51 -23.79
C LEU A 117 -20.53 -8.80 -23.71
N SER A 118 -20.69 -7.89 -22.75
CA SER A 118 -21.97 -7.18 -22.57
C SER A 118 -22.25 -6.22 -23.72
N TYR A 119 -21.23 -5.52 -24.24
CA TYR A 119 -21.39 -4.67 -25.42
C TYR A 119 -21.82 -5.47 -26.66
N ARG A 120 -21.30 -6.69 -26.84
CA ARG A 120 -21.72 -7.58 -27.93
C ARG A 120 -23.19 -8.01 -27.82
N ILE A 121 -23.69 -8.20 -26.59
CA ILE A 121 -25.07 -8.68 -26.35
C ILE A 121 -26.06 -7.53 -26.45
N GLU A 122 -25.79 -6.39 -25.81
CA GLU A 122 -26.76 -5.30 -25.66
C GLU A 122 -26.51 -4.11 -26.60
N GLY A 123 -25.31 -3.99 -27.18
CA GLY A 123 -24.94 -2.87 -28.05
C GLY A 123 -24.81 -1.51 -27.34
N ASN A 124 -25.02 -1.45 -26.03
CA ASN A 124 -24.96 -0.22 -25.24
C ASN A 124 -23.75 -0.22 -24.29
N ALA A 125 -22.90 0.79 -24.45
CA ALA A 125 -21.70 0.96 -23.63
C ALA A 125 -22.02 1.25 -22.14
N GLU A 126 -23.12 1.94 -21.84
CA GLU A 126 -23.53 2.25 -20.46
C GLU A 126 -23.92 0.97 -19.71
N ASN A 127 -24.69 0.10 -20.36
CA ASN A 127 -25.06 -1.18 -19.78
C ASN A 127 -23.87 -2.13 -19.65
N ALA A 128 -22.95 -2.11 -20.62
CA ALA A 128 -21.71 -2.86 -20.52
C ALA A 128 -20.86 -2.41 -19.33
N MET A 129 -20.77 -1.10 -19.10
CA MET A 129 -20.09 -0.53 -17.93
C MET A 129 -20.80 -0.90 -16.62
N LEU A 130 -22.13 -0.83 -16.56
CA LEU A 130 -22.93 -1.27 -15.40
C LEU A 130 -22.69 -2.75 -15.09
N PHE A 131 -22.69 -3.61 -16.11
CA PHE A 131 -22.43 -5.02 -15.97
C PHE A 131 -21.01 -5.28 -15.45
N ALA A 132 -20.00 -4.63 -16.03
CA ALA A 132 -18.62 -4.73 -15.55
C ALA A 132 -18.47 -4.24 -14.11
N ALA A 133 -19.06 -3.09 -13.77
CA ALA A 133 -19.02 -2.51 -12.43
C ALA A 133 -19.67 -3.42 -11.36
N GLY A 134 -20.78 -4.09 -11.71
CA GLY A 134 -21.46 -5.02 -10.80
C GLY A 134 -20.72 -6.34 -10.56
N ASN A 135 -19.83 -6.74 -11.48
CA ASN A 135 -19.11 -8.01 -11.40
C ASN A 135 -17.64 -7.87 -10.95
N LEU A 136 -17.06 -6.66 -11.05
CA LEU A 136 -15.72 -6.35 -10.54
C LEU A 136 -15.78 -6.01 -9.04
N ARG A 137 -14.89 -6.60 -8.23
CA ARG A 137 -14.94 -6.48 -6.75
C ARG A 137 -13.88 -5.56 -6.15
N GLY A 138 -12.89 -5.15 -6.91
CA GLY A 138 -11.74 -4.39 -6.44
C GLY A 138 -11.77 -2.93 -6.89
N VAL A 139 -10.59 -2.39 -7.17
CA VAL A 139 -10.39 -0.94 -7.37
C VAL A 139 -11.10 -0.48 -8.65
N LEU A 140 -10.97 -1.24 -9.73
CA LEU A 140 -11.59 -0.91 -11.02
C LEU A 140 -13.13 -0.94 -10.97
N GLY A 141 -13.72 -1.86 -10.20
CA GLY A 141 -15.18 -1.91 -10.02
C GLY A 141 -15.72 -0.65 -9.32
N ARG A 142 -15.00 -0.16 -8.31
CA ARG A 142 -15.31 1.11 -7.63
C ARG A 142 -15.18 2.30 -8.57
N ASP A 143 -14.14 2.34 -9.40
CA ASP A 143 -13.93 3.42 -10.35
C ASP A 143 -14.99 3.43 -11.46
N PHE A 144 -15.41 2.28 -11.98
CA PHE A 144 -16.53 2.23 -12.93
C PHE A 144 -17.85 2.68 -12.29
N SER A 145 -18.12 2.29 -11.05
CA SER A 145 -19.33 2.73 -10.34
C SER A 145 -19.35 4.24 -10.12
N LYS A 146 -18.20 4.86 -9.78
CA LYS A 146 -18.05 6.32 -9.72
C LYS A 146 -18.28 6.96 -11.10
N LEU A 147 -17.69 6.40 -12.15
CA LEU A 147 -17.80 6.92 -13.52
C LEU A 147 -19.26 6.88 -14.02
N ILE A 148 -19.99 5.81 -13.75
CA ILE A 148 -21.43 5.68 -14.06
C ILE A 148 -22.25 6.70 -13.27
N THR A 149 -21.91 6.91 -11.99
CA THR A 149 -22.57 7.93 -11.15
C THR A 149 -22.36 9.34 -11.71
N TRP A 150 -21.17 9.63 -12.23
CA TRP A 150 -20.86 10.90 -12.89
C TRP A 150 -21.60 11.07 -14.22
N LEU A 151 -21.64 10.03 -15.05
CA LEU A 151 -22.41 10.02 -16.30
C LEU A 151 -23.90 10.30 -16.04
N ARG A 152 -24.50 9.60 -15.07
CA ARG A 152 -25.92 9.74 -14.73
C ARG A 152 -26.24 11.12 -14.14
N SER A 153 -25.31 11.72 -13.39
CA SER A 153 -25.50 13.05 -12.80
C SER A 153 -25.23 14.22 -13.76
N ARG A 154 -24.88 13.95 -15.04
CA ARG A 154 -24.47 14.95 -16.05
C ARG A 154 -23.40 15.93 -15.58
N LYS A 155 -22.64 15.61 -14.53
CA LYS A 155 -21.45 16.35 -14.13
C LYS A 155 -20.32 15.98 -15.10
N PHE A 156 -20.44 16.41 -16.35
CA PHE A 156 -19.30 16.41 -17.25
C PHE A 156 -18.31 17.45 -16.71
N ILE A 157 -17.20 16.95 -16.17
CA ILE A 157 -16.02 17.75 -15.89
C ILE A 157 -15.53 18.23 -17.26
N SER A 158 -15.83 19.48 -17.57
CA SER A 158 -15.15 20.22 -18.64
C SER A 158 -13.69 20.35 -18.22
N TYR A 159 -12.83 19.47 -18.72
CA TYR A 159 -11.39 19.66 -18.62
C TYR A 159 -11.03 20.88 -19.47
N LYS A 160 -10.58 21.94 -18.81
CA LYS A 160 -9.88 23.08 -19.43
C LYS A 160 -8.39 22.82 -19.42
#